data_AF-A0A497HNW9-F1
#
_entry.id   AF-A0A497HNW9-F1
#
_cell.length_a   1.000
_cell.length_b   1.000
_cell.length_c   1.000
_cell.angle_alpha   90.00
_cell.angle_beta   90.00
_cell.angle_gamma   90.00
#
_symmetry.space_group_name_H-M   'P 1'
#
loop_
_entity.id
_entity.type
_entity.pdbx_description
1 polymer ?
#
loop_
_entity_poly.entity_id
_entity_poly.type
_entity_poly.pdbx_seq_one_letter_code
_entity_poly.pdbx_strand_id
1 'polypeptide(L)'
;MMKLEELFPYPFRRFQRELVESVYSALSRGEHLILNSPTGTGKTVSVLTPALLYALERGKRILYLTRTNSQQRQVILEMRRIVRRINELSGGEGGEVFPDISPGPAGLDERTIKEVIEEAGGLPMPPGGDG
;
A
#
# COMPACT_ATOMS: atom_id res chain seq x y z
N MET A 1 7.47 15.96 10.55
CA MET A 1 7.42 14.97 9.46
C MET A 1 7.64 13.60 10.09
N MET A 2 6.75 12.63 9.85
CA MET A 2 6.86 11.28 10.44
C MET A 2 7.98 10.51 9.74
N LYS A 3 8.74 9.71 10.49
CA LYS A 3 9.80 8.87 9.90
C LYS A 3 9.27 7.49 9.54
N LEU A 4 9.75 6.92 8.43
CA LEU A 4 9.36 5.58 7.97
C LEU A 4 9.58 4.51 9.06
N GLU A 5 10.65 4.65 9.85
CA GLU A 5 10.98 3.73 10.91
C GLU A 5 10.01 3.79 12.09
N GLU A 6 9.42 4.96 12.34
CA GLU A 6 8.45 5.14 13.41
C GLU A 6 7.10 4.52 13.05
N LEU A 7 6.77 4.48 11.76
CA LEU A 7 5.54 3.91 11.22
C LEU A 7 5.56 2.39 11.05
N PHE A 8 6.75 1.81 10.94
CA PHE A 8 6.89 0.38 10.70
C PHE A 8 6.51 -0.40 11.98
N PRO A 9 5.46 -1.26 11.95
CA PRO A 9 4.84 -1.79 13.16
C PRO A 9 5.59 -2.95 13.83
N TYR A 10 6.79 -3.28 13.37
CA TYR A 10 7.61 -4.39 13.86
C TYR A 10 9.09 -3.99 13.93
N PRO A 11 9.94 -4.72 14.65
CA PRO A 11 11.38 -4.57 14.48
C PRO A 11 11.78 -4.93 13.05
N PHE A 12 12.57 -4.06 12.40
CA PHE A 12 13.09 -4.33 11.06
C PHE A 12 13.93 -5.62 11.04
N ARG A 13 13.64 -6.47 10.06
CA ARG A 13 14.49 -7.60 9.71
C ARG A 13 15.45 -7.21 8.58
N ARG A 14 16.45 -8.07 8.34
CA ARG A 14 17.40 -7.91 7.23
C ARG A 14 16.66 -7.60 5.93
N PHE A 15 17.15 -6.62 5.17
CA PHE A 15 16.62 -6.13 3.88
C PHE A 15 15.29 -5.37 3.90
N GLN A 16 14.50 -5.42 4.97
CA GLN A 16 13.20 -4.71 5.00
C GLN A 16 13.35 -3.19 4.96
N ARG A 17 14.41 -2.65 5.57
CA ARG A 17 14.71 -1.21 5.55
C ARG A 17 14.95 -0.72 4.11
N GLU A 18 15.87 -1.39 3.42
CA GLU A 18 16.21 -1.10 2.01
C GLU A 18 14.99 -1.25 1.10
N LEU A 19 14.14 -2.26 1.34
CA LEU A 19 12.90 -2.44 0.58
C LEU A 19 11.93 -1.28 0.81
N VAL A 20 11.72 -0.85 2.05
CA VAL A 20 10.85 0.26 2.41
C VAL A 20 11.33 1.57 1.77
N GLU A 21 12.62 1.84 1.86
CA GLU A 21 13.26 3.01 1.25
C GLU A 21 13.15 2.99 -0.28
N SER A 22 13.36 1.82 -0.90
CA SER A 22 13.24 1.64 -2.36
C SER A 22 11.81 1.91 -2.84
N VAL A 23 10.80 1.43 -2.12
CA VAL A 23 9.38 1.68 -2.44
C VAL A 23 9.06 3.17 -2.32
N TYR A 24 9.46 3.82 -1.22
CA TYR A 24 9.21 5.25 -1.03
C TYR A 24 9.90 6.12 -2.09
N SER A 25 11.14 5.77 -2.45
CA SER A 25 11.90 6.45 -3.51
C SER A 25 11.21 6.32 -4.88
N ALA A 26 10.78 5.11 -5.25
CA ALA A 26 10.07 4.88 -6.52
C ALA A 26 8.78 5.69 -6.60
N LEU A 27 7.97 5.70 -5.53
CA LEU A 27 6.75 6.52 -5.45
C LEU A 27 7.06 8.02 -5.57
N SER A 28 8.14 8.48 -4.92
CA SER A 28 8.57 9.88 -4.96
C SER A 28 9.06 10.32 -6.34
N ARG A 29 9.61 9.40 -7.14
CA ARG A 29 10.08 9.64 -8.50
C ARG A 29 9.01 9.38 -9.57
N GLY A 30 7.87 8.81 -9.21
CA GLY A 30 6.84 8.40 -10.17
C GLY A 30 7.25 7.20 -11.03
N GLU A 31 8.11 6.33 -10.49
CA GLU A 31 8.67 5.16 -11.19
C GLU A 31 7.91 3.88 -10.84
N HIS A 32 7.96 2.90 -11.76
CA HIS A 32 7.45 1.55 -11.50
C HIS A 32 8.52 0.69 -10.81
N LEU A 33 8.15 0.02 -9.72
CA LEU A 33 9.03 -0.87 -8.97
C LEU A 33 8.51 -2.32 -9.03
N ILE A 34 9.37 -3.23 -9.47
CA ILE A 34 9.13 -4.68 -9.40
C ILE A 34 10.00 -5.23 -8.27
N LEU A 35 9.38 -5.86 -7.28
CA LEU A 35 10.09 -6.43 -6.13
C LEU A 35 9.76 -7.90 -5.93
N ASN A 36 10.81 -8.71 -5.79
CA ASN A 36 10.71 -10.10 -5.39
C ASN A 36 11.21 -10.29 -3.97
N SER A 37 10.43 -11.00 -3.16
CA SER A 37 10.80 -11.32 -1.79
C SER A 37 10.19 -12.68 -1.43
N PRO A 38 10.92 -13.56 -0.72
CA PRO A 38 10.37 -14.82 -0.23
C PRO A 38 9.12 -14.62 0.64
N THR A 39 8.30 -15.65 0.75
CA THR A 39 7.15 -15.65 1.66
C THR A 39 7.59 -15.55 3.12
N GLY A 40 6.80 -14.88 3.96
CA GLY A 40 7.08 -14.78 5.40
C GLY A 40 8.11 -13.73 5.81
N THR A 41 8.65 -12.94 4.87
CA THR A 41 9.63 -11.87 5.14
C THR A 41 8.99 -10.51 5.41
N GLY A 42 7.66 -10.41 5.42
CA GLY A 42 6.96 -9.15 5.63
C GLY A 42 6.81 -8.26 4.37
N LYS A 43 6.84 -8.83 3.16
CA LYS A 43 6.63 -8.08 1.89
C LYS A 43 5.43 -7.12 1.96
N THR A 44 4.31 -7.55 2.52
CA THR A 44 3.10 -6.72 2.64
C THR A 44 3.35 -5.45 3.46
N VAL A 45 3.88 -5.58 4.68
CA VAL A 45 4.12 -4.41 5.55
C VAL A 45 5.23 -3.51 4.96
N SER A 46 6.26 -4.09 4.36
CA SER A 46 7.35 -3.34 3.72
C SER A 46 6.93 -2.55 2.49
N VAL A 47 5.83 -2.92 1.83
CA VAL A 47 5.25 -2.14 0.73
C VAL A 47 4.20 -1.15 1.24
N LEU A 48 3.35 -1.56 2.19
CA LEU A 48 2.26 -0.72 2.70
C LEU A 48 2.76 0.48 3.49
N THR A 49 3.75 0.32 4.38
CA THR A 49 4.24 1.42 5.22
C THR A 49 4.69 2.63 4.40
N PRO A 50 5.61 2.50 3.41
CA PRO A 50 6.03 3.64 2.60
C PRO A 50 4.91 4.17 1.69
N ALA A 51 4.03 3.30 1.19
CA ALA A 51 2.91 3.72 0.36
C ALA A 51 1.91 4.60 1.13
N LEU A 52 1.55 4.20 2.36
CA LEU A 52 0.66 4.96 3.23
C LEU A 52 1.25 6.30 3.64
N LEU A 53 2.54 6.34 4.00
CA LEU A 53 3.21 7.60 4.31
C LEU A 53 3.19 8.54 3.11
N TYR A 54 3.60 8.05 1.94
CA TYR A 54 3.60 8.84 0.71
C TYR A 54 2.20 9.37 0.38
N ALA A 55 1.18 8.52 0.49
CA ALA A 55 -0.20 8.91 0.23
C ALA A 55 -0.70 9.99 1.19
N LEU A 56 -0.36 9.88 2.47
CA LEU A 56 -0.69 10.88 3.48
C LEU A 56 0.00 12.22 3.19
N GLU A 57 1.31 12.21 2.95
CA GLU A 57 2.10 13.42 2.71
C GLU A 57 1.71 14.16 1.42
N ARG A 58 1.15 13.44 0.45
CA ARG A 58 0.82 13.97 -0.88
C ARG A 58 -0.68 14.04 -1.18
N GLY A 59 -1.53 13.70 -0.21
CA GLY A 59 -2.99 13.64 -0.39
C GLY A 59 -3.43 12.70 -1.51
N LYS A 60 -2.79 11.52 -1.64
CA LYS A 60 -3.07 10.52 -2.68
C LYS A 60 -3.95 9.39 -2.14
N ARG A 61 -4.58 8.66 -3.07
CA ARG A 61 -5.31 7.41 -2.80
C ARG A 61 -4.44 6.21 -3.17
N ILE A 62 -4.63 5.08 -2.50
CA ILE A 62 -3.92 3.83 -2.77
C ILE A 62 -4.92 2.79 -3.27
N LEU A 63 -4.64 2.19 -4.42
CA LEU A 63 -5.29 0.97 -4.86
C LEU A 63 -4.34 -0.22 -4.61
N TYR A 64 -4.80 -1.20 -3.83
CA TYR A 64 -4.04 -2.42 -3.55
C TYR A 64 -4.75 -3.62 -4.14
N LEU A 65 -4.10 -4.33 -5.06
CA LEU A 65 -4.66 -5.49 -5.75
C LEU A 65 -4.13 -6.80 -5.16
N THR A 66 -5.03 -7.75 -4.94
CA THR A 66 -4.70 -9.11 -4.48
C THR A 66 -5.43 -10.16 -5.29
N ARG A 67 -4.88 -11.38 -5.39
CA ARG A 67 -5.52 -12.48 -6.13
C ARG A 67 -6.70 -13.08 -5.36
N THR A 68 -6.65 -13.13 -4.03
CA THR A 68 -7.66 -13.83 -3.21
C THR A 68 -8.18 -12.99 -2.05
N ASN A 69 -9.40 -13.29 -1.60
CA ASN A 69 -10.01 -12.67 -0.42
C ASN A 69 -9.16 -12.85 0.86
N SER A 70 -8.49 -13.99 1.02
CA SER A 70 -7.60 -14.23 2.17
C SER A 70 -6.38 -13.31 2.16
N GLN A 71 -5.79 -13.06 0.98
CA GLN A 71 -4.70 -12.10 0.82
C GLN A 71 -5.17 -10.68 1.12
N GLN A 72 -6.35 -10.29 0.63
CA GLN A 72 -6.95 -8.99 0.91
C GLN A 72 -7.16 -8.77 2.42
N ARG A 73 -7.71 -9.78 3.12
CA ARG A 73 -7.89 -9.71 4.58
C ARG A 73 -6.56 -9.48 5.30
N GLN A 74 -5.49 -10.16 4.89
CA GLN A 74 -4.17 -9.97 5.49
C GLN A 74 -3.65 -8.53 5.29
N VAL A 75 -3.82 -7.98 4.09
CA VAL A 75 -3.46 -6.59 3.77
C VAL A 75 -4.20 -5.62 4.68
N ILE A 76 -5.51 -5.80 4.87
CA ILE A 76 -6.32 -4.95 5.75
C ILE A 76 -5.83 -5.01 7.20
N LEU A 77 -5.47 -6.20 7.69
CA LEU A 77 -4.95 -6.36 9.06
C LEU A 77 -3.60 -5.64 9.26
N GLU A 78 -2.67 -5.78 8.31
CA GLU A 78 -1.38 -5.07 8.37
C GLU A 78 -1.56 -3.56 8.22
N MET A 79 -2.41 -3.12 7.29
CA MET A 79 -2.73 -1.71 7.09
C MET A 79 -3.28 -1.07 8.37
N ARG A 80 -4.22 -1.74 9.05
CA ARG A 80 -4.76 -1.26 10.33
C ARG A 80 -3.69 -1.11 11.42
N ARG A 81 -2.65 -1.95 11.43
CA ARG A 81 -1.52 -1.80 12.37
C ARG A 81 -0.73 -0.54 12.08
N ILE A 82 -0.45 -0.28 10.81
CA ILE A 82 0.28 0.93 10.36
C ILE A 82 -0.54 2.19 10.65
N VAL A 83 -1.84 2.18 10.34
CA VAL A 83 -2.75 3.32 10.59
C VAL A 83 -2.82 3.65 12.08
N ARG A 84 -2.92 2.65 12.97
CA ARG A 84 -2.86 2.91 14.42
C ARG A 84 -1.56 3.60 14.80
N ARG A 85 -0.43 3.17 14.23
CA ARG A 85 0.87 3.79 14.49
C ARG A 85 0.93 5.24 14.02
N ILE A 86 0.36 5.54 12.85
CA ILE A 86 0.23 6.91 12.33
C ILE A 86 -0.59 7.77 13.31
N ASN A 87 -1.74 7.27 13.76
CA ASN A 87 -2.62 7.99 14.67
C ASN A 87 -1.95 8.24 16.04
N GLU A 88 -1.24 7.26 16.59
CA GLU A 88 -0.46 7.41 17.84
C GLU A 88 0.59 8.52 17.74
N LEU A 89 1.31 8.57 16.61
CA LEU A 89 2.37 9.55 16.37
C LEU A 89 1.85 10.95 16.03
N SER A 90 0.60 11.06 15.59
CA SER A 90 -0.01 12.33 15.19
C SER A 90 -0.59 13.14 16.36
N GLY A 91 -0.57 12.60 17.59
CA GLY A 91 -1.08 13.27 18.79
C GLY A 91 -2.60 13.10 18.90
N GLY A 92 -3.04 12.15 19.73
CA GLY A 92 -4.42 11.67 19.85
C GLY A 92 -5.47 12.64 20.42
N GLU A 93 -5.56 13.87 19.91
CA GLU A 93 -6.69 14.76 20.17
C GLU A 93 -7.58 14.88 18.92
N GLY A 94 -8.60 14.03 18.84
CA GLY A 94 -9.89 14.41 18.28
C GLY A 94 -10.14 14.30 16.78
N GLY A 95 -9.25 13.71 15.98
CA GLY A 95 -9.55 13.42 14.57
C GLY A 95 -8.82 12.19 14.06
N GLU A 96 -9.55 11.19 13.57
CA GLU A 96 -8.96 10.11 12.78
C GLU A 96 -8.21 10.71 11.58
N VAL A 97 -6.87 10.69 11.59
CA VAL A 97 -6.04 11.15 10.45
C VAL A 97 -6.25 10.22 9.25
N PHE A 98 -6.50 8.94 9.53
CA PHE A 98 -7.05 7.96 8.61
C PHE A 98 -8.36 7.42 9.18
N PRO A 99 -9.48 7.51 8.45
CA PRO A 99 -10.73 6.88 8.87
C PRO A 99 -10.55 5.36 9.01
N ASP A 100 -11.33 4.69 9.87
CA ASP A 100 -11.37 3.20 9.84
C ASP A 100 -11.72 2.75 8.42
N ILE A 101 -10.72 2.17 7.76
CA ILE A 101 -10.86 1.71 6.39
C ILE A 101 -11.63 0.40 6.46
N SER A 102 -12.95 0.53 6.37
CA SER A 102 -13.79 -0.60 5.98
C SER A 102 -13.30 -1.07 4.61
N PRO A 103 -13.20 -2.39 4.36
CA PRO A 103 -13.04 -2.84 2.98
C PRO A 103 -14.14 -2.17 2.16
N GLY A 104 -13.75 -1.58 1.02
CA GLY A 104 -14.72 -1.17 0.02
C GLY A 104 -15.67 -2.35 -0.29
N PRO A 105 -16.84 -2.08 -0.88
CA PRO A 105 -17.78 -3.14 -1.25
C PRO A 105 -17.03 -4.30 -1.92
N ALA A 106 -17.45 -5.53 -1.64
CA ALA A 106 -16.86 -6.71 -2.26
C ALA A 106 -17.00 -6.56 -3.80
N GLY A 107 -15.91 -6.16 -4.45
CA GLY A 107 -15.90 -5.69 -5.82
C GLY A 107 -15.58 -4.20 -5.91
N LEU A 108 -14.42 -3.88 -6.50
CA LEU A 108 -14.24 -2.57 -7.11
C LEU A 108 -15.34 -2.44 -8.17
N ASP A 109 -16.15 -1.39 -8.10
CA ASP A 109 -17.12 -1.14 -9.17
C ASP A 109 -16.38 -0.91 -10.50
N GLU A 110 -17.02 -1.28 -11.61
CA GLU A 110 -16.42 -1.24 -12.95
C GLU A 110 -15.94 0.17 -13.33
N ARG A 111 -16.57 1.21 -12.75
CA ARG A 111 -16.19 2.61 -12.94
C ARG A 111 -14.85 2.92 -12.29
N THR A 112 -14.64 2.50 -11.04
CA THR A 112 -13.36 2.67 -10.32
C THR A 112 -12.25 1.91 -11.02
N ILE A 113 -12.53 0.71 -11.54
CA ILE A 113 -11.57 -0.06 -12.34
C ILE A 113 -11.20 0.71 -13.62
N LYS A 114 -12.18 1.26 -14.34
CA LYS A 114 -11.94 2.04 -15.56
C LYS A 114 -11.14 3.32 -15.29
N GLU A 115 -11.50 4.08 -14.26
CA GLU A 115 -10.78 5.29 -13.86
C GLU A 115 -9.31 4.99 -13.55
N VAL A 116 -9.03 3.90 -12.82
CA VAL A 116 -7.67 3.47 -12.51
C VAL A 116 -6.91 3.01 -13.77
N ILE A 117 -7.55 2.25 -14.67
CA ILE A 117 -6.91 1.78 -15.90
C ILE A 117 -6.57 2.97 -16.80
N GLU A 118 -7.47 3.95 -16.92
CA GLU A 118 -7.25 5.17 -17.67
C GLU A 118 -6.11 6.01 -17.07
N GLU A 119 -6.11 6.22 -15.75
CA GLU A 119 -5.01 6.92 -15.04
C GLU A 119 -3.65 6.21 -15.20
N ALA A 120 -3.66 4.87 -15.25
CA ALA A 120 -2.45 4.06 -15.45
C ALA A 120 -1.95 4.01 -16.90
N GLY A 121 -2.59 4.73 -17.83
CA GLY A 121 -2.21 4.77 -19.24
C GLY A 121 -2.70 3.56 -20.06
N GLY A 122 -3.67 2.80 -19.54
CA GLY A 122 -4.15 1.55 -20.12
C GLY A 122 -3.21 0.38 -19.84
N LEU A 123 -3.77 -0.80 -19.53
CA LEU A 123 -2.97 -2.02 -19.57
C LEU A 123 -2.78 -2.45 -21.02
N PRO A 124 -1.56 -2.78 -21.47
CA PRO A 124 -1.40 -3.52 -22.71
C PRO A 124 -2.18 -4.82 -22.58
N MET A 125 -3.18 -5.01 -23.43
CA MET A 125 -3.86 -6.29 -23.54
C MET A 125 -2.79 -7.33 -23.87
N PRO A 126 -2.67 -8.44 -23.12
CA PRO A 126 -1.80 -9.52 -23.53
C PRO A 126 -2.23 -9.92 -24.95
N PRO A 127 -1.28 -10.17 -25.88
CA PRO A 127 -1.63 -10.63 -27.21
C PRO A 127 -2.54 -11.84 -27.04
N GLY A 128 -3.71 -11.79 -27.70
CA GLY A 128 -4.71 -12.83 -27.65
C GLY A 128 -4.04 -14.17 -27.88
N GLY A 129 -4.12 -15.06 -26.90
CA GLY A 129 -3.76 -16.44 -27.10
C GLY A 129 -4.82 -17.04 -27.99
N ASP A 130 -4.48 -17.27 -29.25
CA ASP A 130 -5.24 -18.16 -30.12
C ASP A 130 -5.16 -19.56 -29.51
N GLY A 131 -6.26 -20.00 -28.89
CA GLY A 131 -6.42 -21.32 -28.28
C GLY A 131 -7.88 -21.70 -28.19
#